data_AF-A0A1F2T5X6-F1
#
_entry.id   AF-A0A1F2T5X6-F1
#
_cell.length_a   1.000
_cell.length_b   1.000
_cell.length_c   1.000
_cell.angle_alpha   90.00
_cell.angle_beta   90.00
_cell.angle_gamma   90.00
#
_symmetry.space_group_name_H-M   'P 1'
#
loop_
_entity.id
_entity.type
_entity.pdbx_description
1 polymer ?
#
loop_
_entity_poly.entity_id
_entity_poly.type
_entity_poly.pdbx_seq_one_letter_code
_entity_poly.pdbx_strand_id
1 'polypeptide(L)'
;MIRLPFHVSRCALLTAPLCALVTLTLLSCVAPSKDRDVSRAAAPQERRAGAPRSEALARALPKDAMGNLDWDAAVRNGLLDPLPAIDPGASGMPPLPLDVPLDPRMPGLEVVFSHETHTYWLSCDGCHPSIFAMQARANRITMEKIFQGEYCGRCHGTVAFAADVGCSRCHKRVAVKAVLPGRTAANEELGDIVMDRHSSANYQPAVVFRHRKHRMYFRCSACHSDIFEMRAGANDITMDALLAGKSCGRCHDGQRAFGVALETCSDCHSREARNAD
;
A
#
# COMPACT_ATOMS: atom_id res chain seq x y z
N MET A 1 5.20 -45.92 -43.24
CA MET A 1 6.00 -47.16 -43.18
C MET A 1 7.31 -46.92 -43.91
N ILE A 2 8.40 -47.52 -43.42
CA ILE A 2 9.75 -47.71 -44.00
C ILE A 2 10.87 -47.10 -43.15
N ARG A 3 11.88 -47.95 -42.96
CA ARG A 3 12.92 -48.06 -41.93
C ARG A 3 14.15 -47.13 -42.12
N LEU A 4 14.88 -46.96 -41.01
CA LEU A 4 16.28 -46.49 -40.84
C LEU A 4 17.31 -47.25 -41.72
N PRO A 5 18.57 -46.76 -41.86
CA PRO A 5 19.67 -47.12 -40.92
C PRO A 5 20.68 -45.96 -40.62
N PHE A 6 21.11 -45.75 -39.38
CA PHE A 6 22.39 -46.18 -38.78
C PHE A 6 23.66 -46.06 -39.65
N HIS A 7 24.58 -45.16 -39.25
CA HIS A 7 26.02 -45.38 -39.40
C HIS A 7 26.81 -44.83 -38.19
N VAL A 8 27.75 -45.67 -37.75
CA VAL A 8 28.62 -45.59 -36.58
C VAL A 8 29.99 -45.02 -36.99
N SER A 9 30.69 -44.22 -36.15
CA SER A 9 32.16 -44.29 -36.05
C SER A 9 32.79 -43.50 -34.88
N ARG A 10 33.40 -44.28 -33.95
CA ARG A 10 34.69 -44.16 -33.22
C ARG A 10 35.22 -42.76 -32.81
N CYS A 11 35.42 -42.44 -31.52
CA CYS A 11 36.41 -42.95 -30.53
C CYS A 11 37.86 -42.47 -30.79
N ALA A 12 38.36 -41.53 -29.97
CA ALA A 12 39.77 -41.38 -29.62
C ALA A 12 39.95 -40.54 -28.34
N LEU A 13 40.53 -41.17 -27.31
CA LEU A 13 41.05 -40.61 -26.06
C LEU A 13 42.47 -40.08 -26.28
N LEU A 14 42.87 -38.99 -25.61
CA LEU A 14 44.26 -38.65 -25.23
C LEU A 14 44.22 -37.58 -24.10
N THR A 15 44.36 -37.97 -22.82
CA THR A 15 45.58 -37.93 -21.98
C THR A 15 46.04 -36.54 -21.52
N ALA A 16 45.84 -36.25 -20.23
CA ALA A 16 46.55 -35.23 -19.43
C ALA A 16 47.90 -35.77 -18.92
N PRO A 17 48.87 -34.90 -18.54
CA PRO A 17 49.36 -34.95 -17.15
C PRO A 17 49.89 -33.62 -16.52
N LEU A 18 49.67 -33.53 -15.19
CA LEU A 18 50.52 -33.10 -14.04
C LEU A 18 51.24 -31.73 -13.91
N CYS A 19 50.86 -31.05 -12.81
CA CYS A 19 51.66 -30.46 -11.70
C CYS A 19 52.94 -29.62 -11.93
N ALA A 20 52.93 -28.37 -11.43
CA ALA A 20 54.05 -27.81 -10.65
C ALA A 20 53.60 -26.63 -9.75
N LEU A 21 54.03 -26.65 -8.49
CA LEU A 21 53.88 -25.61 -7.45
C LEU A 21 54.89 -24.48 -7.63
N VAL A 22 54.49 -23.22 -7.37
CA VAL A 22 55.41 -22.11 -7.02
C VAL A 22 54.77 -21.25 -5.92
N THR A 23 55.58 -20.90 -4.93
CA THR A 23 55.28 -20.25 -3.65
C THR A 23 55.44 -18.72 -3.67
N LEU A 24 54.52 -18.02 -2.96
CA LEU A 24 54.67 -16.86 -2.06
C LEU A 24 55.39 -15.57 -2.54
N THR A 25 54.66 -14.44 -2.62
CA THR A 25 54.90 -13.21 -1.81
C THR A 25 53.87 -12.10 -2.07
N LEU A 26 53.65 -11.29 -1.04
CA LEU A 26 52.56 -10.34 -0.79
C LEU A 26 52.56 -9.10 -1.70
N LEU A 27 51.37 -8.63 -2.08
CA LEU A 27 51.10 -7.20 -2.21
C LEU A 27 49.65 -6.91 -1.82
N SER A 28 49.48 -6.23 -0.68
CA SER A 28 48.22 -5.65 -0.23
C SER A 28 47.65 -4.68 -1.26
N CYS A 29 46.37 -4.80 -1.56
CA CYS A 29 45.55 -3.68 -2.02
C CYS A 29 44.22 -3.72 -1.24
N VAL A 30 43.97 -2.61 -0.56
CA VAL A 30 42.75 -2.29 0.19
C VAL A 30 41.58 -2.10 -0.79
N ALA A 31 40.37 -2.44 -0.31
CA ALA A 31 39.08 -2.55 -1.02
C ALA A 31 38.59 -1.32 -1.81
N PRO A 32 37.49 -1.50 -2.58
CA PRO A 32 36.24 -0.97 -2.03
C PRO A 32 35.10 -1.99 -2.03
N SER A 33 34.29 -1.86 -0.98
CA SER A 33 33.03 -2.57 -0.78
C SER A 33 31.97 -2.15 -1.80
N LYS A 34 31.01 -3.05 -2.04
CA LYS A 34 29.56 -2.82 -2.22
C LYS A 34 28.99 -3.42 -3.51
N ASP A 35 29.01 -4.74 -3.59
CA ASP A 35 27.96 -5.49 -4.27
C ASP A 35 27.14 -6.20 -3.19
N ARG A 36 26.21 -5.46 -2.59
CA ARG A 36 25.09 -6.09 -1.88
C ARG A 36 24.10 -6.51 -2.95
N ASP A 37 24.19 -7.77 -3.31
CA ASP A 37 23.21 -8.52 -4.07
C ASP A 37 21.78 -8.17 -3.63
N VAL A 38 21.04 -7.48 -4.51
CA VAL A 38 19.62 -7.10 -4.34
C VAL A 38 18.70 -8.28 -4.71
N SER A 39 19.25 -9.49 -4.91
CA SER A 39 18.50 -10.62 -5.47
C SER A 39 18.02 -11.64 -4.44
N ARG A 40 17.79 -11.21 -3.19
CA ARG A 40 17.01 -12.02 -2.23
C ARG A 40 15.72 -11.30 -1.84
N ALA A 41 14.92 -11.02 -2.87
CA ALA A 41 13.48 -10.90 -2.69
C ALA A 41 13.00 -12.17 -1.96
N ALA A 42 12.28 -12.00 -0.86
CA ALA A 42 11.71 -13.11 -0.11
C ALA A 42 10.87 -14.01 -1.03
N ALA A 43 10.91 -15.32 -0.76
CA ALA A 43 10.34 -16.34 -1.63
C ALA A 43 8.82 -16.15 -1.89
N PRO A 44 8.30 -16.61 -3.04
CA PRO A 44 6.90 -16.50 -3.46
C PRO A 44 5.80 -17.05 -2.54
N GLN A 45 6.15 -17.71 -1.43
CA GLN A 45 5.20 -18.45 -0.58
C GLN A 45 4.47 -17.60 0.46
N GLU A 46 4.88 -16.35 0.72
CA GLU A 46 4.26 -15.46 1.72
C GLU A 46 3.30 -14.42 1.13
N ARG A 47 2.92 -14.57 -0.14
CA ARG A 47 1.86 -13.78 -0.79
C ARG A 47 0.48 -14.44 -0.61
N ARG A 48 0.13 -14.81 0.62
CA ARG A 48 -1.26 -15.15 0.95
C ARG A 48 -1.90 -13.96 1.62
N ALA A 49 -2.82 -13.30 0.92
CA ALA A 49 -3.79 -12.43 1.58
C ALA A 49 -4.44 -13.24 2.72
N GLY A 50 -4.35 -12.78 3.96
CA GLY A 50 -4.98 -13.41 5.12
C GLY A 50 -4.05 -14.08 6.15
N ALA A 51 -2.74 -14.25 5.91
CA ALA A 51 -1.84 -14.69 6.98
C ALA A 51 -1.61 -13.52 7.96
N PRO A 52 -1.84 -13.65 9.29
CA PRO A 52 -1.70 -12.54 10.21
C PRO A 52 -0.27 -11.98 10.14
N ARG A 53 -0.13 -10.71 9.75
CA ARG A 53 1.12 -9.97 9.93
C ARG A 53 1.45 -10.01 11.41
N SER A 54 2.71 -10.32 11.74
CA SER A 54 3.11 -10.38 13.14
C SER A 54 2.94 -9.00 13.79
N GLU A 55 2.49 -9.01 15.05
CA GLU A 55 2.43 -7.80 15.86
C GLU A 55 3.81 -7.09 15.93
N ALA A 56 4.89 -7.87 15.82
CA ALA A 56 6.25 -7.36 15.68
C ALA A 56 6.45 -6.53 14.40
N LEU A 57 5.95 -6.99 13.25
CA LEU A 57 5.99 -6.23 12.00
C LEU A 57 5.18 -4.94 12.13
N ALA A 58 3.97 -5.00 12.71
CA ALA A 58 3.12 -3.83 12.90
C ALA A 58 3.80 -2.73 13.73
N ARG A 59 4.59 -3.10 14.74
CA ARG A 59 5.40 -2.18 15.55
C ARG A 59 6.67 -1.70 14.87
N ALA A 60 7.22 -2.48 13.95
CA ALA A 60 8.48 -2.18 13.26
C ALA A 60 8.30 -1.26 12.03
N LEU A 61 7.06 -0.95 11.64
CA LEU A 61 6.82 -0.08 10.50
C LEU A 61 7.38 1.34 10.73
N PRO A 62 7.98 1.95 9.69
CA PRO A 62 8.61 3.25 9.80
C PRO A 62 7.58 4.33 10.15
N LYS A 63 8.02 5.30 10.95
CA LYS A 63 7.25 6.50 11.27
C LYS A 63 7.90 7.73 10.67
N ASP A 64 7.09 8.71 10.30
CA ASP A 64 7.58 10.00 9.85
C ASP A 64 8.05 10.89 11.03
N ALA A 65 8.57 12.07 10.71
CA ALA A 65 9.05 13.02 11.72
C ALA A 65 7.97 13.51 12.70
N MET A 66 6.69 13.27 12.39
CA MET A 66 5.54 13.63 13.20
C MET A 66 5.01 12.45 14.03
N GLY A 67 5.62 11.26 13.87
CA GLY A 67 5.22 10.04 14.55
C GLY A 67 4.11 9.26 13.84
N ASN A 68 3.64 9.70 12.68
CA ASN A 68 2.67 8.96 11.87
C ASN A 68 3.33 7.78 11.18
N LEU A 69 2.55 6.75 10.90
CA LEU A 69 2.98 5.64 10.07
C LEU A 69 3.33 6.11 8.65
N ASP A 70 4.55 5.84 8.20
CA ASP A 70 4.99 6.15 6.84
C ASP A 70 4.82 4.92 5.94
N TRP A 71 3.61 4.76 5.38
CA TRP A 71 3.25 3.66 4.49
C TRP A 71 4.14 3.59 3.24
N ASP A 72 4.52 4.75 2.71
CA ASP A 72 5.35 4.84 1.52
C ASP A 72 6.79 4.38 1.82
N ALA A 73 7.37 4.79 2.96
CA ALA A 73 8.65 4.26 3.41
C ALA A 73 8.58 2.75 3.70
N ALA A 74 7.48 2.25 4.26
CA ALA A 74 7.31 0.82 4.52
C ALA A 74 7.36 -0.01 3.23
N VAL A 75 6.69 0.46 2.17
CA VAL A 75 6.71 -0.18 0.86
C VAL A 75 8.07 -0.04 0.19
N ARG A 76 8.64 1.18 0.14
CA ARG A 76 9.94 1.43 -0.50
C ARG A 76 11.08 0.64 0.15
N ASN A 77 10.99 0.39 1.45
CA ASN A 77 11.96 -0.41 2.19
C ASN A 77 11.69 -1.93 2.13
N GLY A 78 10.66 -2.36 1.39
CA GLY A 78 10.30 -3.78 1.25
C GLY A 78 9.71 -4.42 2.51
N LEU A 79 9.30 -3.62 3.50
CA LEU A 79 8.65 -4.12 4.71
C LEU A 79 7.20 -4.55 4.45
N LEU A 80 6.56 -3.91 3.46
CA LEU A 80 5.22 -4.23 3.00
C LEU A 80 5.20 -4.36 1.48
N ASP A 81 4.51 -5.39 1.00
CA ASP A 81 4.12 -5.55 -0.41
C ASP A 81 2.63 -5.94 -0.46
N PRO A 82 1.72 -4.95 -0.31
CA PRO A 82 0.28 -5.23 -0.31
C PRO A 82 -0.20 -5.61 -1.71
N LEU A 83 -1.16 -6.53 -1.77
CA LEU A 83 -1.74 -7.02 -3.01
C LEU A 83 -2.58 -5.93 -3.69
N PRO A 84 -2.43 -5.71 -5.00
CA PRO A 84 -3.16 -4.67 -5.72
C PRO A 84 -4.63 -5.01 -6.00
N ALA A 85 -5.00 -6.29 -5.87
CA ALA A 85 -6.33 -6.82 -6.14
C ALA A 85 -6.63 -8.01 -5.21
N ILE A 86 -7.91 -8.32 -5.04
CA ILE A 86 -8.37 -9.42 -4.19
C ILE A 86 -8.26 -10.77 -4.91
N ASP A 87 -8.45 -10.78 -6.23
CA ASP A 87 -8.47 -12.01 -7.00
C ASP A 87 -7.05 -12.58 -7.18
N PRO A 88 -6.84 -13.87 -6.88
CA PRO A 88 -5.53 -14.49 -7.01
C PRO A 88 -4.97 -14.36 -8.43
N GLY A 89 -3.77 -13.80 -8.55
CA GLY A 89 -3.10 -13.61 -9.84
C GLY A 89 -3.53 -12.38 -10.63
N ALA A 90 -4.52 -11.62 -10.15
CA ALA A 90 -4.81 -10.31 -10.72
C ALA A 90 -3.62 -9.37 -10.49
N SER A 91 -3.03 -8.92 -11.60
CA SER A 91 -1.96 -7.92 -11.57
C SER A 91 -2.61 -6.54 -11.53
N GLY A 92 -2.23 -5.73 -10.54
CA GLY A 92 -2.62 -4.33 -10.51
C GLY A 92 -2.03 -3.55 -11.68
N MET A 93 -2.56 -2.35 -11.90
CA MET A 93 -1.87 -1.39 -12.76
C MET A 93 -0.47 -1.13 -12.18
N PRO A 94 0.59 -1.16 -13.01
CA PRO A 94 1.91 -0.76 -12.54
C PRO A 94 1.89 0.73 -12.14
N PRO A 95 2.68 1.12 -11.11
CA PRO A 95 2.83 2.53 -10.76
C PRO A 95 3.26 3.36 -11.98
N LEU A 96 2.61 4.50 -12.17
CA LEU A 96 2.86 5.43 -13.27
C LEU A 96 3.95 6.42 -12.88
N PRO A 97 5.15 6.39 -13.49
CA PRO A 97 6.24 7.32 -13.20
C PRO A 97 6.01 8.67 -13.90
N LEU A 98 4.96 9.40 -13.49
CA LEU A 98 4.60 10.71 -14.03
C LEU A 98 4.49 11.74 -12.91
N ASP A 99 5.35 12.75 -12.96
CA ASP A 99 5.29 13.90 -12.08
C ASP A 99 4.58 15.08 -12.77
N VAL A 100 3.65 15.71 -12.05
CA VAL A 100 2.91 16.87 -12.52
C VAL A 100 3.23 18.07 -11.62
N PRO A 101 3.90 19.11 -12.15
CA PRO A 101 4.09 20.35 -11.41
C PRO A 101 2.74 21.06 -11.26
N LEU A 102 2.34 21.30 -10.01
CA LEU A 102 1.15 22.11 -9.71
C LEU A 102 1.54 23.58 -9.73
N ASP A 103 0.68 24.41 -10.33
CA ASP A 103 0.96 25.84 -10.53
C ASP A 103 1.07 26.57 -9.19
N PRO A 104 2.27 27.04 -8.79
CA PRO A 104 2.42 27.79 -7.57
C PRO A 104 2.00 29.23 -7.84
N ARG A 105 0.93 29.67 -7.15
CA ARG A 105 0.57 31.10 -7.14
C ARG A 105 1.55 31.95 -6.33
N MET A 106 2.47 31.32 -5.61
CA MET A 106 3.47 31.94 -4.74
C MET A 106 4.85 31.28 -4.92
N PRO A 107 5.91 32.05 -5.21
CA PRO A 107 7.29 31.53 -5.27
C PRO A 107 7.72 30.86 -3.97
N GLY A 108 8.44 29.74 -4.06
CA GLY A 108 8.95 28.99 -2.90
C GLY A 108 7.98 27.98 -2.28
N LEU A 109 6.73 27.94 -2.77
CA LEU A 109 5.71 26.96 -2.37
C LEU A 109 5.37 25.98 -3.50
N GLU A 110 6.32 25.74 -4.42
CA GLU A 110 6.11 24.83 -5.54
C GLU A 110 5.82 23.40 -5.05
N VAL A 111 4.84 22.76 -5.69
CA VAL A 111 4.45 21.38 -5.41
C VAL A 111 4.56 20.58 -6.70
N VAL A 112 5.15 19.40 -6.60
CA VAL A 112 5.14 18.39 -7.65
C VAL A 112 4.32 17.22 -7.15
N PHE A 113 3.24 16.90 -7.85
CA PHE A 113 2.44 15.72 -7.60
C PHE A 113 3.06 14.53 -8.31
N SER A 114 3.32 13.44 -7.58
CA SER A 114 3.88 12.22 -8.18
C SER A 114 2.80 11.16 -8.36
N HIS A 115 2.53 10.76 -9.61
CA HIS A 115 1.63 9.65 -9.86
C HIS A 115 2.20 8.34 -9.34
N GLU A 116 3.52 8.15 -9.31
CA GLU A 116 4.11 6.85 -8.99
C GLU A 116 3.73 6.40 -7.58
N THR A 117 3.94 7.28 -6.60
CA THR A 117 3.57 7.02 -5.21
C THR A 117 2.07 6.82 -5.04
N HIS A 118 1.22 7.54 -5.79
CA HIS A 118 -0.23 7.45 -5.64
C HIS A 118 -0.81 6.23 -6.36
N THR A 119 -0.41 5.98 -7.60
CA THR A 119 -0.87 4.87 -8.45
C THR A 119 -0.30 3.52 -8.03
N TYR A 120 0.74 3.51 -7.18
CA TYR A 120 1.07 2.30 -6.44
C TYR A 120 -0.12 1.82 -5.62
N TRP A 121 -0.78 2.73 -4.89
CA TRP A 121 -1.88 2.40 -3.97
C TRP A 121 -3.27 2.45 -4.61
N LEU A 122 -3.48 3.38 -5.55
CA LEU A 122 -4.79 3.76 -6.08
C LEU A 122 -4.90 3.50 -7.58
N SER A 123 -6.12 3.25 -8.04
CA SER A 123 -6.46 3.23 -9.46
C SER A 123 -6.77 4.63 -9.99
N CYS A 124 -6.70 4.84 -11.31
CA CYS A 124 -6.91 6.15 -11.93
C CYS A 124 -8.30 6.75 -11.62
N ASP A 125 -9.34 5.90 -11.58
CA ASP A 125 -10.74 6.27 -11.30
C ASP A 125 -10.96 6.79 -9.87
N GLY A 126 -10.07 6.43 -8.95
CA GLY A 126 -10.07 6.97 -7.59
C GLY A 126 -9.80 8.47 -7.53
N CYS A 127 -9.23 9.04 -8.59
CA CYS A 127 -8.91 10.47 -8.69
C CYS A 127 -9.60 11.16 -9.87
N HIS A 128 -9.72 10.47 -11.00
CA HIS A 128 -10.15 11.06 -12.26
C HIS A 128 -11.47 10.47 -12.77
N PRO A 129 -12.36 11.30 -13.34
CA PRO A 129 -12.33 12.77 -13.34
C PRO A 129 -12.90 13.39 -12.05
N SER A 130 -13.26 12.55 -11.06
CA SER A 130 -14.11 12.93 -9.92
C SER A 130 -13.49 13.96 -8.98
N ILE A 131 -12.19 13.87 -8.72
CA ILE A 131 -11.44 14.80 -7.85
C ILE A 131 -10.65 15.80 -8.68
N PHE A 132 -10.02 15.31 -9.74
CA PHE A 132 -9.17 16.10 -10.62
C PHE A 132 -9.61 15.95 -12.07
N ALA A 133 -9.73 17.07 -12.79
CA ALA A 133 -9.80 17.03 -14.24
C ALA A 133 -8.50 16.45 -14.85
N MET A 134 -8.62 15.67 -15.93
CA MET A 134 -7.50 15.14 -16.73
C MET A 134 -6.88 16.22 -17.63
N GLN A 135 -6.65 17.40 -17.06
CA GLN A 135 -6.11 18.56 -17.75
C GLN A 135 -5.25 19.37 -16.79
N ALA A 136 -4.02 19.66 -17.19
CA ALA A 136 -3.10 20.46 -16.39
C ALA A 136 -3.70 21.85 -16.10
N ARG A 137 -3.55 22.30 -14.85
CA ARG A 137 -4.02 23.62 -14.36
C ARG A 137 -5.54 23.85 -14.44
N ALA A 138 -6.35 22.82 -14.75
CA ALA A 138 -7.81 22.95 -14.80
C ALA A 138 -8.45 23.04 -13.40
N ASN A 139 -7.80 22.47 -12.38
CA ASN A 139 -8.31 22.47 -11.01
C ASN A 139 -7.79 23.68 -10.23
N ARG A 140 -8.69 24.42 -9.56
CA ARG A 140 -8.32 25.53 -8.67
C ARG A 140 -8.03 24.99 -7.27
N ILE A 141 -6.85 24.41 -7.09
CA ILE A 141 -6.41 23.85 -5.81
C ILE A 141 -5.92 24.99 -4.90
N THR A 142 -6.47 25.08 -3.69
CA THR A 142 -6.04 26.00 -2.62
C THR A 142 -5.93 25.23 -1.30
N MET A 143 -5.11 25.70 -0.36
CA MET A 143 -5.03 25.08 0.97
C MET A 143 -6.37 25.14 1.72
N GLU A 144 -7.15 26.20 1.54
CA GLU A 144 -8.51 26.31 2.07
C GLU A 144 -9.39 25.14 1.62
N LYS A 145 -9.42 24.88 0.30
CA LYS A 145 -10.18 23.77 -0.27
C LYS A 145 -9.65 22.41 0.21
N ILE A 146 -8.34 22.27 0.33
CA ILE A 146 -7.71 21.06 0.90
C ILE A 146 -8.21 20.84 2.35
N PHE A 147 -8.23 21.87 3.18
CA PHE A 147 -8.74 21.75 4.56
C PHE A 147 -10.25 21.51 4.63
N GLN A 148 -10.99 21.87 3.59
CA GLN A 148 -12.42 21.54 3.43
C GLN A 148 -12.67 20.13 2.88
N GLY A 149 -11.62 19.32 2.68
CA GLY A 149 -11.75 17.94 2.18
C GLY A 149 -11.86 17.84 0.65
N GLU A 150 -11.63 18.92 -0.10
CA GLU A 150 -11.52 18.89 -1.56
C GLU A 150 -10.09 18.54 -2.01
N TYR A 151 -9.95 18.07 -3.26
CA TYR A 151 -8.66 17.76 -3.89
C TYR A 151 -7.80 16.82 -3.02
N CYS A 152 -6.59 17.26 -2.64
CA CYS A 152 -5.68 16.50 -1.79
C CYS A 152 -6.30 16.18 -0.42
N GLY A 153 -7.17 17.07 0.08
CA GLY A 153 -7.85 16.92 1.36
C GLY A 153 -8.85 15.78 1.41
N ARG A 154 -9.27 15.27 0.25
CA ARG A 154 -10.13 14.08 0.19
C ARG A 154 -9.43 12.83 0.72
N CYS A 155 -8.11 12.86 0.83
CA CYS A 155 -7.31 11.77 1.39
C CYS A 155 -6.34 12.23 2.50
N HIS A 156 -5.61 13.32 2.32
CA HIS A 156 -4.62 13.82 3.28
C HIS A 156 -5.28 14.50 4.48
N GLY A 157 -5.27 13.82 5.64
CA GLY A 157 -6.02 14.18 6.85
C GLY A 157 -7.16 13.22 7.17
N THR A 158 -7.58 12.40 6.20
CA THR A 158 -8.61 11.37 6.39
C THR A 158 -7.99 9.98 6.41
N VAL A 159 -7.29 9.58 5.34
CA VAL A 159 -6.67 8.25 5.19
C VAL A 159 -5.16 8.31 5.02
N ALA A 160 -4.62 9.48 4.72
CA ALA A 160 -3.18 9.76 4.61
C ALA A 160 -2.77 10.87 5.59
N PHE A 161 -1.47 11.17 5.65
CA PHE A 161 -0.92 12.20 6.54
C PHE A 161 -1.71 13.52 6.44
N ALA A 162 -1.85 14.22 7.55
CA ALA A 162 -2.61 15.45 7.61
C ALA A 162 -1.87 16.62 6.94
N ALA A 163 -2.57 17.31 6.03
CA ALA A 163 -2.00 18.40 5.24
C ALA A 163 -1.74 19.68 6.04
N ASP A 164 -2.32 19.81 7.24
CA ASP A 164 -2.20 20.99 8.12
C ASP A 164 -0.87 21.02 8.89
N VAL A 165 -0.29 19.87 9.18
CA VAL A 165 1.04 19.74 9.80
C VAL A 165 2.11 19.30 8.80
N GLY A 166 1.72 18.59 7.74
CA GLY A 166 2.58 17.95 6.74
C GLY A 166 3.15 18.86 5.65
N CYS A 167 3.34 20.16 5.87
CA CYS A 167 3.58 21.15 4.80
C CYS A 167 4.72 20.76 3.84
N SER A 168 5.87 20.33 4.38
CA SER A 168 7.04 19.98 3.58
C SER A 168 6.93 18.68 2.81
N ARG A 169 5.93 17.83 3.13
CA ARG A 169 5.68 16.61 2.35
C ARG A 169 5.21 16.95 0.93
N CYS A 170 4.61 18.12 0.74
CA CYS A 170 4.22 18.65 -0.57
C CYS A 170 5.13 19.80 -1.01
N HIS A 171 5.34 20.80 -0.14
CA HIS A 171 6.12 21.99 -0.45
C HIS A 171 7.61 21.76 -0.14
N LYS A 172 8.32 21.12 -1.07
CA LYS A 172 9.72 20.67 -0.88
C LYS A 172 10.72 21.79 -0.54
N ARG A 173 10.37 23.05 -0.83
CA ARG A 173 11.19 24.24 -0.54
C ARG A 173 10.79 24.98 0.74
N VAL A 174 9.76 24.50 1.44
CA VAL A 174 9.41 24.97 2.79
C VAL A 174 10.32 24.27 3.80
N ALA A 175 11.25 25.02 4.37
CA ALA A 175 12.04 24.54 5.50
C ALA A 175 11.13 24.42 6.73
N VAL A 176 10.87 23.19 7.20
CA VAL A 176 10.19 22.98 8.48
C VAL A 176 11.18 23.33 9.58
N LYS A 177 11.05 24.52 10.17
CA LYS A 177 11.58 24.73 11.53
C LYS A 177 10.66 23.95 12.47
N ALA A 178 11.22 22.86 13.01
CA ALA A 178 10.80 22.10 14.18
C ALA A 178 9.29 22.09 14.50
N VAL A 179 8.68 20.90 14.35
CA VAL A 179 7.52 20.38 15.08
C VAL A 179 7.02 21.34 16.16
N LEU A 180 5.86 21.96 15.94
CA LEU A 180 5.21 22.73 17.00
C LEU A 180 4.93 21.78 18.18
N PRO A 181 5.48 22.04 19.39
CA PRO A 181 5.24 21.19 20.54
C PRO A 181 3.74 21.22 20.87
N GLY A 182 3.11 20.04 20.98
CA GLY A 182 1.73 19.89 21.44
C GLY A 182 0.69 19.46 20.38
N ARG A 183 1.04 19.37 19.10
CA ARG A 183 0.19 18.66 18.10
C ARG A 183 0.86 17.35 17.72
N THR A 184 0.63 16.31 18.52
CA THR A 184 1.01 14.94 18.13
C THR A 184 0.08 14.48 17.03
N ALA A 185 0.57 14.49 15.79
CA ALA A 185 -0.08 13.82 14.68
C ALA A 185 0.21 12.32 14.80
N ALA A 186 -0.40 11.68 15.80
CA ALA A 186 -0.35 10.24 15.97
C ALA A 186 -1.79 9.74 16.05
N ASN A 187 -2.55 9.91 14.97
CA ASN A 187 -3.81 9.22 14.82
C ASN A 187 -3.55 7.87 14.15
N GLU A 188 -3.29 6.87 15.00
CA GLU A 188 -3.23 5.45 14.60
C GLU A 188 -4.53 4.98 13.91
N GLU A 189 -5.59 5.79 14.02
CA GLU A 189 -6.96 5.59 13.52
C GLU A 189 -7.26 6.31 12.19
N LEU A 190 -6.26 6.88 11.50
CA LEU A 190 -6.49 7.51 10.18
C LEU A 190 -7.17 6.56 9.20
N GLY A 191 -8.42 6.89 8.89
CA GLY A 191 -9.26 6.22 7.93
C GLY A 191 -10.23 5.23 8.55
N ASP A 192 -10.26 5.03 9.86
CA ASP A 192 -11.25 4.14 10.46
C ASP A 192 -12.67 4.69 10.20
N ILE A 193 -13.59 3.83 9.77
CA ILE A 193 -14.99 4.20 9.45
C ILE A 193 -15.90 3.49 10.43
N VAL A 194 -16.74 4.26 11.12
CA VAL A 194 -17.85 3.74 11.92
C VAL A 194 -19.09 3.61 11.05
N MET A 195 -19.68 2.42 11.02
CA MET A 195 -20.87 2.09 10.24
C MET A 195 -22.01 1.69 11.16
N ASP A 196 -23.04 2.53 11.23
CA ASP A 196 -24.20 2.32 12.11
C ASP A 196 -25.55 2.34 11.41
N ARG A 197 -25.60 2.62 10.10
CA ARG A 197 -26.86 2.78 9.33
C ARG A 197 -27.89 1.68 9.63
N HIS A 198 -27.43 0.43 9.68
CA HIS A 198 -28.28 -0.73 9.94
C HIS A 198 -28.05 -1.37 11.31
N SER A 199 -26.89 -1.18 11.92
CA SER A 199 -26.47 -1.95 13.10
C SER A 199 -27.35 -1.66 14.31
N SER A 200 -27.40 -0.40 14.75
CA SER A 200 -28.15 -0.03 15.95
C SER A 200 -29.67 -0.23 15.81
N ALA A 201 -30.22 -0.05 14.60
CA ALA A 201 -31.62 -0.33 14.31
C ALA A 201 -31.97 -1.82 14.46
N ASN A 202 -30.99 -2.71 14.29
CA ASN A 202 -31.12 -4.15 14.47
C ASN A 202 -30.54 -4.65 15.81
N TYR A 203 -30.43 -3.76 16.80
CA TYR A 203 -29.93 -4.06 18.16
C TYR A 203 -28.48 -4.59 18.21
N GLN A 204 -27.68 -4.27 17.19
CA GLN A 204 -26.27 -4.62 17.14
C GLN A 204 -25.38 -3.38 17.37
N PRO A 205 -24.21 -3.53 18.01
CA PRO A 205 -23.21 -2.45 18.07
C PRO A 205 -22.81 -1.98 16.67
N ALA A 206 -22.39 -0.72 16.53
CA ALA A 206 -21.87 -0.23 15.25
C ALA A 206 -20.60 -1.00 14.83
N VAL A 207 -20.37 -1.08 13.53
CA VAL A 207 -19.21 -1.77 12.96
C VAL A 207 -18.09 -0.76 12.78
N VAL A 208 -16.87 -1.09 13.22
CA VAL A 208 -15.67 -0.28 12.93
C VAL A 208 -14.87 -0.96 11.84
N PHE A 209 -14.82 -0.35 10.66
CA PHE A 209 -13.90 -0.77 9.63
C PHE A 209 -12.55 -0.07 9.82
N ARG A 210 -11.50 -0.86 10.04
CA ARG A 210 -10.15 -0.32 10.24
C ARG A 210 -9.29 -0.43 8.99
N HIS A 211 -9.02 0.70 8.33
CA HIS A 211 -8.20 0.71 7.11
C HIS A 211 -6.75 0.27 7.39
N ARG A 212 -6.20 0.54 8.59
CA ARG A 212 -4.82 0.15 8.95
C ARG A 212 -4.60 -1.35 8.82
N LYS A 213 -5.53 -2.18 9.32
CA LYS A 213 -5.41 -3.65 9.24
C LYS A 213 -5.46 -4.14 7.79
N HIS A 214 -6.34 -3.57 6.97
CA HIS A 214 -6.52 -3.98 5.58
C HIS A 214 -5.35 -3.53 4.69
N ARG A 215 -4.81 -2.32 4.90
CA ARG A 215 -3.69 -1.76 4.13
C ARG A 215 -2.36 -2.48 4.32
N MET A 216 -2.24 -3.30 5.37
CA MET A 216 -1.10 -4.20 5.55
C MET A 216 -1.09 -5.39 4.58
N TYR A 217 -2.24 -5.68 3.96
CA TYR A 217 -2.43 -6.80 3.03
C TYR A 217 -2.79 -6.36 1.62
N PHE A 218 -3.56 -5.29 1.49
CA PHE A 218 -4.13 -4.85 0.22
C PHE A 218 -3.84 -3.37 -0.06
N ARG A 219 -3.72 -3.04 -1.34
CA ARG A 219 -3.68 -1.65 -1.81
C ARG A 219 -5.10 -1.09 -1.86
N CYS A 220 -5.25 0.23 -1.92
CA CYS A 220 -6.56 0.89 -1.99
C CYS A 220 -7.34 0.43 -3.24
N SER A 221 -6.64 0.23 -4.36
CA SER A 221 -7.17 -0.29 -5.63
C SER A 221 -7.86 -1.65 -5.51
N ALA A 222 -7.51 -2.45 -4.50
CA ALA A 222 -8.10 -3.76 -4.29
C ALA A 222 -9.57 -3.66 -3.84
N CYS A 223 -9.92 -2.54 -3.20
CA CYS A 223 -11.26 -2.30 -2.65
C CYS A 223 -11.99 -1.17 -3.36
N HIS A 224 -11.28 -0.13 -3.76
CA HIS A 224 -11.82 1.09 -4.33
C HIS A 224 -11.44 1.26 -5.82
N SER A 225 -12.36 1.68 -6.70
CA SER A 225 -13.78 2.00 -6.42
C SER A 225 -14.74 0.80 -6.59
N ASP A 226 -14.22 -0.38 -6.92
CA ASP A 226 -14.99 -1.57 -7.33
C ASP A 226 -15.96 -2.09 -6.25
N ILE A 227 -15.46 -2.35 -5.03
CA ILE A 227 -16.28 -2.89 -3.93
C ILE A 227 -16.91 -1.75 -3.12
N PHE A 228 -16.12 -0.69 -2.89
CA PHE A 228 -16.51 0.43 -2.05
C PHE A 228 -16.23 1.75 -2.77
N GLU A 229 -17.13 2.71 -2.64
CA GLU A 229 -16.85 4.09 -3.03
C GLU A 229 -15.90 4.72 -2.00
N MET A 230 -15.03 5.62 -2.45
CA MET A 230 -14.14 6.40 -1.57
C MET A 230 -14.90 7.55 -0.88
N ARG A 231 -15.96 7.19 -0.14
CA ARG A 231 -16.83 8.11 0.59
C ARG A 231 -17.57 7.34 1.69
N ALA A 232 -17.40 7.78 2.94
CA ALA A 232 -18.08 7.17 4.08
C ALA A 232 -19.62 7.22 3.91
N GLY A 233 -20.30 6.12 4.23
CA GLY A 233 -21.74 5.99 4.08
C GLY A 233 -22.23 5.95 2.62
N ALA A 234 -21.36 5.80 1.63
CA ALA A 234 -21.78 5.68 0.24
C ALA A 234 -22.48 4.35 -0.08
N ASN A 235 -21.84 3.25 0.31
CA ASN A 235 -22.33 1.91 0.05
C ASN A 235 -23.39 1.52 1.09
N ASP A 236 -24.40 0.79 0.65
CA ASP A 236 -25.33 0.13 1.56
C ASP A 236 -24.83 -1.28 1.86
N ILE A 237 -24.57 -1.55 3.14
CA ILE A 237 -23.92 -2.78 3.59
C ILE A 237 -24.89 -3.51 4.52
N THR A 238 -25.36 -4.67 4.08
CA THR A 238 -26.31 -5.52 4.81
C THR A 238 -25.73 -6.92 5.00
N MET A 239 -26.19 -7.64 6.03
CA MET A 239 -25.78 -9.03 6.24
C MET A 239 -26.13 -9.92 5.06
N ASP A 240 -27.29 -9.71 4.43
CA ASP A 240 -27.69 -10.45 3.22
C ASP A 240 -26.70 -10.23 2.06
N ALA A 241 -26.22 -9.00 1.87
CA ALA A 241 -25.21 -8.69 0.86
C ALA A 241 -23.88 -9.39 1.18
N LEU A 242 -23.47 -9.41 2.46
CA LEU A 242 -22.27 -10.09 2.92
C LEU A 242 -22.35 -11.60 2.67
N LEU A 243 -23.45 -12.24 3.04
CA LEU A 243 -23.68 -13.67 2.81
C LEU A 243 -23.75 -14.02 1.31
N ALA A 244 -24.19 -13.08 0.48
CA ALA A 244 -24.16 -13.19 -0.98
C ALA A 244 -22.78 -12.92 -1.60
N GLY A 245 -21.72 -12.76 -0.80
CA GLY A 245 -20.34 -12.54 -1.27
C GLY A 245 -20.06 -11.11 -1.75
N LYS A 246 -20.90 -10.13 -1.39
CA LYS A 246 -20.71 -8.71 -1.71
C LYS A 246 -20.10 -7.96 -0.53
N SER A 247 -19.59 -6.76 -0.78
CA SER A 247 -18.99 -5.88 0.24
C SER A 247 -17.91 -6.63 1.02
N CYS A 248 -18.03 -6.71 2.36
CA CYS A 248 -17.08 -7.43 3.21
C CYS A 248 -17.02 -8.93 2.87
N GLY A 249 -18.14 -9.52 2.43
CA GLY A 249 -18.26 -10.94 2.10
C GLY A 249 -17.45 -11.37 0.88
N ARG A 250 -16.92 -10.43 0.08
CA ARG A 250 -16.00 -10.76 -1.03
C ARG A 250 -14.65 -11.30 -0.53
N CYS A 251 -14.30 -10.98 0.72
CA CYS A 251 -13.11 -11.49 1.39
C CYS A 251 -13.43 -12.30 2.65
N HIS A 252 -14.45 -11.90 3.42
CA HIS A 252 -14.92 -12.62 4.61
C HIS A 252 -15.80 -13.82 4.23
N ASP A 253 -15.23 -14.70 3.41
CA ASP A 253 -15.87 -15.87 2.78
C ASP A 253 -15.45 -17.20 3.43
N GLY A 254 -14.62 -17.15 4.48
CA GLY A 254 -14.05 -18.32 5.14
C GLY A 254 -12.84 -18.93 4.41
N GLN A 255 -12.45 -18.38 3.26
CA GLN A 255 -11.31 -18.84 2.46
C GLN A 255 -10.18 -17.81 2.44
N ARG A 256 -10.50 -16.54 2.16
CA ARG A 256 -9.54 -15.42 2.10
C ARG A 256 -9.35 -14.76 3.46
N ALA A 257 -10.44 -14.62 4.22
CA ALA A 257 -10.47 -14.17 5.59
C ALA A 257 -11.47 -15.02 6.39
N PHE A 258 -11.60 -14.74 7.69
CA PHE A 258 -12.63 -15.39 8.50
C PHE A 258 -14.02 -15.17 7.88
N GLY A 259 -14.85 -16.21 7.92
CA GLY A 259 -16.19 -16.17 7.32
C GLY A 259 -17.15 -15.33 8.16
N VAL A 260 -18.23 -14.86 7.53
CA VAL A 260 -19.34 -14.21 8.23
C VAL A 260 -20.24 -15.28 8.84
N ALA A 261 -20.11 -15.49 10.14
CA ALA A 261 -20.89 -16.47 10.90
C ALA A 261 -21.35 -15.91 12.26
N LEU A 262 -22.23 -16.63 12.96
CA LEU A 262 -22.77 -16.17 14.25
C LEU A 262 -21.68 -16.00 15.31
N GLU A 263 -20.65 -16.83 15.27
CA GLU A 263 -19.51 -16.79 16.17
C GLU A 263 -18.55 -15.61 15.91
N THR A 264 -18.59 -15.00 14.72
CA THR A 264 -17.69 -13.89 14.33
C THR A 264 -18.38 -12.52 14.40
N CYS A 265 -19.58 -12.41 14.98
CA CYS A 265 -20.32 -11.14 15.03
C CYS A 265 -19.50 -10.03 15.71
N SER A 266 -18.85 -10.36 16.82
CA SER A 266 -18.03 -9.42 17.61
C SER A 266 -16.74 -8.98 16.92
N ASP A 267 -16.30 -9.69 15.88
CA ASP A 267 -15.07 -9.33 15.15
C ASP A 267 -15.27 -8.05 14.31
N CYS A 268 -16.53 -7.73 14.00
CA CYS A 268 -16.94 -6.53 13.27
C CYS A 268 -17.71 -5.55 14.16
N HIS A 269 -18.70 -6.05 14.91
CA HIS A 269 -19.59 -5.23 15.74
C HIS A 269 -18.92 -4.95 17.10
N SER A 270 -18.46 -3.72 17.32
CA SER A 270 -17.83 -3.31 18.58
C SER A 270 -18.60 -2.18 19.25
N ARG A 271 -18.70 -2.22 20.58
CA ARG A 271 -19.25 -1.12 21.38
C ARG A 271 -18.33 0.12 21.38
N GLU A 272 -17.05 -0.07 21.13
CA GLU A 272 -16.06 1.02 21.05
C GLU A 272 -16.32 1.94 19.85
N ALA A 273 -17.07 1.45 18.85
CA ALA A 273 -17.49 2.19 17.67
C ALA A 273 -18.28 3.48 17.98
N ARG A 274 -18.90 3.58 19.17
CA ARG A 274 -19.74 4.72 19.56
C ARG A 274 -18.99 5.86 20.26
N ASN A 275 -17.69 5.71 20.54
CA ASN A 275 -16.91 6.68 21.32
C ASN A 275 -15.95 7.52 20.46
N ALA A 276 -16.10 7.49 19.13
CA ALA A 276 -15.28 8.23 18.18
C ALA A 276 -15.99 9.51 17.69
N ASP A 277 -16.54 10.28 18.64
CA ASP A 277 -17.10 11.63 18.44
C ASP A 277 -16.09 12.70 18.89
#